data_AF-A0A3D1IT22-F1
#
_entry.id   AF-A0A3D1IT22-F1
#
_cell.length_a   1.000
_cell.length_b   1.000
_cell.length_c   1.000
_cell.angle_alpha   90.00
_cell.angle_beta   90.00
_cell.angle_gamma   90.00
#
_symmetry.space_group_name_H-M   'P 1'
#
loop_
_entity.id
_entity.type
_entity.pdbx_description
1 polymer ?
#
loop_
_entity_poly.entity_id
_entity_poly.type
_entity_poly.pdbx_seq_one_letter_code
_entity_poly.pdbx_strand_id
1 'polypeptide(L)'
;MAALAGGLVACSSEPISTEPTRPANLVLEERDGLFFKPDATEPFTGTLARQHVNGAPSHEAVYTNGLRLLQRSWYTNGVPRTEYRFHDGHMVVRRDWNFKGQLLTWRKKNLEDLAQEQFLRGVNYFTNQPPDWHQAYVWFHIASANGHRDARQALRTPPENFSPEALSDARNAAMGLLGRTNEVTTPDPPPAPNPIPKTGETEKD
;
A
#
# COMPACT_ATOMS: atom_id res chain seq x y z
N MET A 1 -48.29 28.72 24.54
CA MET A 1 -47.15 29.19 23.73
C MET A 1 -45.92 28.41 24.18
N ALA A 2 -45.57 27.36 23.43
CA ALA A 2 -44.45 26.47 23.73
C ALA A 2 -43.59 26.28 22.48
N ALA A 3 -42.26 26.28 22.67
CA ALA A 3 -41.21 25.55 21.94
C ALA A 3 -39.86 26.17 22.37
N LEU A 4 -39.09 25.60 23.30
CA LEU A 4 -38.12 24.50 23.15
C LEU A 4 -37.15 24.70 21.97
N ALA A 5 -35.97 25.24 22.28
CA ALA A 5 -34.80 25.25 21.41
C ALA A 5 -34.01 23.95 21.58
N GLY A 6 -34.00 23.11 20.55
CA GLY A 6 -33.10 21.96 20.42
C GLY A 6 -31.95 22.31 19.47
N GLY A 7 -30.72 22.35 20.00
CA GLY A 7 -29.52 22.50 19.19
C GLY A 7 -29.14 21.16 18.55
N LEU A 8 -29.18 21.11 17.21
CA LEU A 8 -28.58 20.01 16.44
C LEU A 8 -27.09 20.26 16.27
N VAL A 9 -26.28 19.29 16.73
CA VAL A 9 -24.87 19.15 16.38
C VAL A 9 -24.78 18.79 14.90
N ALA A 10 -24.33 19.73 14.08
CA ALA A 10 -23.97 19.44 12.69
C ALA A 10 -22.58 18.80 12.67
N CYS A 11 -22.52 17.47 12.54
CA CYS A 11 -21.31 16.79 12.07
C CYS A 11 -20.99 17.32 10.67
N SER A 12 -19.88 18.06 10.55
CA SER A 12 -19.30 18.42 9.25
C SER A 12 -18.86 17.14 8.53
N SER A 13 -19.68 16.66 7.59
CA SER A 13 -19.23 15.73 6.56
C SER A 13 -18.85 16.56 5.33
N GLU A 14 -17.56 16.85 5.18
CA GLU A 14 -17.04 17.45 3.94
C GLU A 14 -17.30 16.50 2.76
N PRO A 15 -17.74 17.01 1.59
CA PRO A 15 -17.96 16.17 0.42
C PRO A 15 -16.63 15.66 -0.13
N ILE A 16 -16.50 14.33 -0.25
CA ILE A 16 -15.37 13.67 -0.88
C ILE A 16 -15.41 14.00 -2.38
N SER A 17 -14.49 14.84 -2.85
CA SER A 17 -14.25 15.04 -4.27
C SER A 17 -13.63 13.79 -4.90
N THR A 18 -14.13 13.37 -6.06
CA THR A 18 -13.80 12.10 -6.73
C THR A 18 -13.15 12.24 -8.11
N GLU A 19 -12.86 13.46 -8.59
CA GLU A 19 -12.33 13.64 -9.95
C GLU A 19 -10.79 13.84 -10.01
N PRO A 20 -10.07 13.06 -10.85
CA PRO A 20 -8.62 13.22 -11.07
C PRO A 20 -8.23 14.02 -12.34
N THR A 21 -7.03 14.67 -12.39
CA THR A 21 -6.42 15.34 -13.59
C THR A 21 -5.08 14.75 -14.12
N ARG A 22 -4.85 14.89 -15.45
CA ARG A 22 -4.10 14.03 -16.42
C ARG A 22 -2.65 13.53 -16.10
N PRO A 23 -2.28 12.33 -16.62
CA PRO A 23 -3.19 11.40 -17.25
C PRO A 23 -3.93 10.60 -16.17
N ALA A 24 -4.55 11.30 -15.22
CA ALA A 24 -5.65 10.89 -14.35
C ALA A 24 -6.68 9.90 -14.89
N ASN A 25 -6.82 9.81 -16.21
CA ASN A 25 -7.84 8.99 -16.83
C ASN A 25 -7.29 7.67 -17.37
N LEU A 26 -5.99 7.39 -17.19
CA LEU A 26 -5.50 6.04 -17.46
C LEU A 26 -6.09 5.10 -16.41
N VAL A 27 -7.12 4.39 -16.84
CA VAL A 27 -7.70 3.25 -16.13
C VAL A 27 -7.03 2.02 -16.71
N LEU A 28 -6.30 1.29 -15.87
CA LEU A 28 -5.73 0.02 -16.29
C LEU A 28 -6.83 -1.04 -16.30
N GLU A 29 -6.77 -1.92 -17.28
CA GLU A 29 -7.61 -3.10 -17.37
C GLU A 29 -6.97 -4.22 -16.57
N GLU A 30 -7.73 -4.82 -15.67
CA GLU A 30 -7.30 -6.02 -14.96
C GLU A 30 -7.72 -7.25 -15.78
N ARG A 31 -6.75 -8.10 -16.12
CA ARG A 31 -6.95 -9.37 -16.82
C ARG A 31 -6.14 -10.43 -16.09
N ASP A 32 -6.83 -11.43 -15.55
CA ASP A 32 -6.22 -12.53 -14.78
C ASP A 32 -5.27 -12.06 -13.64
N GLY A 33 -5.65 -10.99 -12.94
CA GLY A 33 -4.87 -10.42 -11.83
C GLY A 33 -3.66 -9.57 -12.25
N LEU A 34 -3.44 -9.40 -13.56
CA LEU A 34 -2.42 -8.52 -14.14
C LEU A 34 -3.06 -7.26 -14.69
N PHE A 35 -2.39 -6.13 -14.52
CA PHE A 35 -2.85 -4.83 -14.99
C PHE A 35 -2.23 -4.47 -16.34
N PHE A 36 -3.05 -3.91 -17.24
CA PHE A 36 -2.66 -3.53 -18.60
C PHE A 36 -3.18 -2.14 -18.93
N LYS A 37 -2.53 -1.44 -19.86
CA LYS A 37 -3.16 -0.27 -20.49
C LYS A 37 -4.27 -0.76 -21.43
N PRO A 38 -5.28 0.06 -21.73
CA PRO A 38 -6.26 -0.25 -22.75
C PRO A 38 -5.58 -0.67 -24.07
N ASP A 39 -6.10 -1.72 -24.68
CA ASP A 39 -5.61 -2.33 -25.93
C ASP A 39 -4.17 -2.88 -25.90
N ALA A 40 -3.48 -2.82 -24.75
CA ALA A 40 -2.13 -3.36 -24.63
C ALA A 40 -2.15 -4.88 -24.55
N THR A 41 -1.17 -5.53 -25.18
CA THR A 41 -0.93 -6.97 -25.06
C THR A 41 0.06 -7.30 -23.94
N GLU A 42 0.95 -6.36 -23.61
CA GLU A 42 1.97 -6.53 -22.58
C GLU A 42 1.55 -5.95 -21.23
N PRO A 43 1.85 -6.64 -20.10
CA PRO A 43 1.53 -6.17 -18.76
C PRO A 43 2.14 -4.80 -18.44
N PHE A 44 1.39 -3.97 -17.72
CA PHE A 44 1.80 -2.63 -17.37
C PHE A 44 2.96 -2.63 -16.37
N THR A 45 4.01 -1.90 -16.70
CA THR A 45 5.10 -1.53 -15.80
C THR A 45 5.18 -0.01 -15.73
N GLY A 46 5.16 0.52 -14.51
CA GLY A 46 5.24 1.96 -14.27
C GLY A 46 4.41 2.43 -13.09
N THR A 47 4.35 3.74 -12.92
CA THR A 47 3.65 4.40 -11.82
C THR A 47 2.44 5.16 -12.35
N LEU A 48 1.29 4.97 -11.72
CA LEU A 48 0.13 5.83 -11.86
C LEU A 48 0.08 6.79 -10.68
N ALA A 49 0.05 8.09 -10.96
CA ALA A 49 -0.12 9.11 -9.94
C ALA A 49 -1.32 9.99 -10.29
N ARG A 50 -2.04 10.44 -9.26
CA ARG A 50 -3.15 11.39 -9.35
C ARG A 50 -2.95 12.47 -8.31
N GLN A 51 -3.47 13.64 -8.62
CA GLN A 51 -3.49 14.79 -7.74
C GLN A 51 -4.93 15.16 -7.41
N HIS A 52 -5.10 15.79 -6.26
CA HIS A 52 -6.30 16.55 -5.91
C HIS A 52 -6.36 17.83 -6.75
N VAL A 53 -7.52 18.50 -6.77
CA VAL A 53 -7.70 19.78 -7.46
C VAL A 53 -6.73 20.86 -6.96
N ASN A 54 -6.32 20.79 -5.69
CA ASN A 54 -5.32 21.70 -5.10
C ASN A 54 -3.86 21.38 -5.50
N GLY A 55 -3.63 20.41 -6.37
CA GLY A 55 -2.30 19.97 -6.82
C GLY A 55 -1.57 19.02 -5.86
N ALA A 56 -2.06 18.80 -4.64
CA ALA A 56 -1.48 17.82 -3.73
C ALA A 56 -1.72 16.38 -4.25
N PRO A 57 -0.84 15.40 -3.96
CA PRO A 57 -1.08 14.01 -4.35
C PRO A 57 -2.38 13.49 -3.76
N SER A 58 -3.13 12.73 -4.54
CA SER A 58 -4.33 12.02 -4.08
C SER A 58 -4.13 10.51 -4.06
N HIS A 59 -3.39 9.99 -5.03
CA HIS A 59 -3.18 8.57 -5.21
C HIS A 59 -1.88 8.29 -5.96
N GLU A 60 -1.27 7.17 -5.63
CA GLU A 60 -0.14 6.62 -6.35
C GLU A 60 -0.24 5.09 -6.34
N ALA A 61 0.05 4.45 -7.47
CA ALA A 61 0.18 3.01 -7.54
C ALA A 61 1.35 2.63 -8.46
N VAL A 62 2.18 1.69 -8.01
CA VAL A 62 3.38 1.21 -8.73
C VAL A 62 3.14 -0.21 -9.19
N TYR A 63 3.47 -0.49 -10.44
CA TYR A 63 3.28 -1.79 -11.08
C TYR A 63 4.56 -2.27 -11.75
N THR A 64 4.77 -3.58 -11.76
CA THR A 64 5.83 -4.23 -12.51
C THR A 64 5.29 -5.53 -13.10
N ASN A 65 5.41 -5.67 -14.42
CA ASN A 65 4.88 -6.80 -15.18
C ASN A 65 3.40 -7.06 -14.89
N GLY A 66 2.61 -5.98 -14.76
CA GLY A 66 1.20 -6.03 -14.43
C GLY A 66 0.88 -6.32 -12.98
N LEU A 67 1.84 -6.69 -12.12
CA LEU A 67 1.60 -6.86 -10.69
C LEU A 67 1.74 -5.54 -9.96
N ARG A 68 0.78 -5.24 -9.09
CA ARG A 68 0.87 -4.10 -8.18
C ARG A 68 1.93 -4.38 -7.13
N LEU A 69 2.78 -3.39 -6.84
CA LEU A 69 3.80 -3.46 -5.77
C LEU A 69 3.44 -2.54 -4.60
N LEU A 70 2.93 -1.35 -4.91
CA LEU A 70 2.60 -0.32 -3.94
C LEU A 70 1.31 0.39 -4.35
N GLN A 71 0.52 0.77 -3.36
CA GLN A 71 -0.56 1.73 -3.53
C GLN A 71 -0.61 2.66 -2.33
N ARG A 72 -0.61 3.97 -2.59
CA ARG A 72 -0.74 5.01 -1.58
C ARG A 72 -1.90 5.93 -1.94
N SER A 73 -2.55 6.46 -0.92
CA SER A 73 -3.48 7.59 -1.09
C SER A 73 -3.25 8.60 0.01
N TRP A 74 -3.60 9.84 -0.26
CA TRP A 74 -3.45 10.96 0.67
C TRP A 74 -4.75 11.74 0.78
N TYR A 75 -4.98 12.32 1.95
CA TYR A 75 -6.00 13.35 2.15
C TYR A 75 -5.63 14.63 1.39
N THR A 76 -6.59 15.53 1.18
CA THR A 76 -6.36 16.82 0.50
C THR A 76 -5.34 17.71 1.21
N ASN A 77 -5.14 17.51 2.52
CA ASN A 77 -4.11 18.16 3.32
C ASN A 77 -2.71 17.51 3.20
N GLY A 78 -2.54 16.53 2.31
CA GLY A 78 -1.26 15.85 2.07
C GLY A 78 -0.89 14.77 3.09
N VAL A 79 -1.72 14.53 4.12
CA VAL A 79 -1.49 13.45 5.09
C VAL A 79 -1.75 12.09 4.41
N PRO A 80 -0.89 11.06 4.60
CA PRO A 80 -1.18 9.71 4.13
C PRO A 80 -2.52 9.22 4.64
N ARG A 81 -3.29 8.56 3.79
CA ARG A 81 -4.61 8.00 4.11
C ARG A 81 -4.56 6.49 4.14
N THR A 82 -3.98 5.89 3.09
CA THR A 82 -3.78 4.43 3.01
C THR A 82 -2.44 4.10 2.40
N GLU A 83 -1.82 3.02 2.85
CA GLU A 83 -0.69 2.37 2.20
C GLU A 83 -0.97 0.87 2.11
N TYR A 84 -0.83 0.34 0.91
CA TYR A 84 -0.86 -1.09 0.63
C TYR A 84 0.43 -1.46 -0.07
N ARG A 85 1.06 -2.56 0.37
CA ARG A 85 2.21 -3.15 -0.32
C ARG A 85 1.90 -4.58 -0.67
N PHE A 86 2.49 -5.03 -1.77
CA PHE A 86 2.22 -6.33 -2.35
C PHE A 86 3.53 -7.03 -2.72
N HIS A 87 3.51 -8.35 -2.68
CA HIS A 87 4.55 -9.24 -3.16
C HIS A 87 3.86 -10.39 -3.89
N ASP A 88 4.23 -10.62 -5.15
CA ASP A 88 3.66 -11.68 -6.01
C ASP A 88 2.13 -11.64 -6.07
N GLY A 89 1.56 -10.44 -6.18
CA GLY A 89 0.11 -10.21 -6.22
C GLY A 89 -0.60 -10.31 -4.86
N HIS A 90 0.11 -10.61 -3.78
CA HIS A 90 -0.45 -10.78 -2.45
C HIS A 90 -0.09 -9.62 -1.52
N MET A 91 -1.05 -9.17 -0.71
CA MET A 91 -0.84 -8.06 0.21
C MET A 91 0.13 -8.46 1.34
N VAL A 92 1.16 -7.64 1.56
CA VAL A 92 2.14 -7.81 2.65
C VAL A 92 1.94 -6.78 3.76
N VAL A 93 1.42 -5.60 3.41
CA VAL A 93 1.17 -4.51 4.35
C VAL A 93 -0.14 -3.83 4.02
N ARG A 94 -0.88 -3.47 5.07
CA ARG A 94 -1.96 -2.50 5.05
C ARG A 94 -1.77 -1.51 6.21
N ARG A 95 -1.83 -0.22 5.90
CA ARG A 95 -1.83 0.86 6.91
C ARG A 95 -2.90 1.87 6.52
N ASP A 96 -3.70 2.27 7.50
CA ASP A 96 -4.72 3.30 7.34
C ASP A 96 -4.46 4.39 8.38
N TRP A 97 -4.48 5.66 7.98
CA TRP A 97 -4.34 6.80 8.90
C TRP A 97 -5.59 7.69 8.82
N ASN A 98 -5.92 8.37 9.92
CA ASN A 98 -6.91 9.45 9.88
C ASN A 98 -6.30 10.74 9.29
N PHE A 99 -7.13 11.75 9.04
CA PHE A 99 -6.70 13.03 8.47
C PHE A 99 -5.71 13.82 9.35
N LYS A 100 -5.53 13.42 10.63
CA LYS A 100 -4.54 13.95 11.56
C LYS A 100 -3.21 13.19 11.53
N GLY A 101 -3.09 12.17 10.68
CA GLY A 101 -1.88 11.35 10.55
C GLY A 101 -1.73 10.27 11.62
N GLN A 102 -2.79 9.98 12.38
CA GLN A 102 -2.76 8.91 13.38
C GLN A 102 -3.15 7.59 12.74
N LEU A 103 -2.35 6.54 13.01
CA LEU A 103 -2.61 5.18 12.50
C LEU A 103 -3.90 4.62 13.13
N LEU A 104 -4.77 4.05 12.30
CA LEU A 104 -6.06 3.50 12.71
C LEU A 104 -5.90 2.04 13.14
N THR A 105 -6.14 1.75 14.41
CA THR A 105 -5.93 0.42 15.00
C THR A 105 -7.18 -0.46 14.99
N TRP A 106 -8.38 0.10 14.87
CA TRP A 106 -9.64 -0.67 14.87
C TRP A 106 -9.81 -1.61 13.68
N ARG A 107 -8.95 -1.50 12.65
CA ARG A 107 -8.86 -2.44 11.52
C ARG A 107 -8.14 -3.76 11.88
N LYS A 108 -7.78 -3.98 13.15
CA LYS A 108 -7.01 -5.13 13.63
C LYS A 108 -7.52 -6.50 13.14
N LYS A 109 -8.85 -6.69 13.06
CA LYS A 109 -9.42 -7.94 12.53
C LYS A 109 -8.93 -8.25 11.12
N ASN A 110 -8.94 -7.27 10.22
CA ASN A 110 -8.44 -7.44 8.86
C ASN A 110 -6.92 -7.66 8.82
N LEU A 111 -6.18 -7.18 9.82
CA LEU A 111 -4.74 -7.45 9.94
C LEU A 111 -4.47 -8.88 10.43
N GLU A 112 -5.31 -9.44 11.30
CA GLU A 112 -5.23 -10.84 11.74
C GLU A 112 -5.50 -11.80 10.58
N ASP A 113 -6.57 -11.57 9.81
CA ASP A 113 -6.87 -12.36 8.60
C ASP A 113 -5.72 -12.27 7.58
N LEU A 114 -5.19 -11.06 7.35
CA LEU A 114 -4.03 -10.85 6.50
C LEU A 114 -2.79 -11.63 6.99
N ALA A 115 -2.50 -11.56 8.29
CA ALA A 115 -1.35 -12.24 8.89
C ALA A 115 -1.50 -13.77 8.82
N GLN A 116 -2.73 -14.28 8.94
CA GLN A 116 -3.04 -15.70 8.76
C GLN A 116 -2.79 -16.15 7.32
N GLU A 117 -3.24 -15.40 6.31
CA GLU A 117 -2.96 -15.74 4.91
C GLU A 117 -1.46 -15.74 4.61
N GLN A 118 -0.73 -14.76 5.13
CA GLN A 118 0.72 -14.65 4.97
C GLN A 118 1.44 -15.86 5.60
N PHE A 119 0.97 -16.30 6.77
CA PHE A 119 1.51 -17.51 7.40
C PHE A 119 1.25 -18.76 6.55
N LEU A 120 0.01 -18.93 6.04
CA LEU A 120 -0.32 -20.07 5.18
C LEU A 120 0.52 -20.10 3.90
N ARG A 121 0.81 -18.94 3.30
CA ARG A 121 1.75 -18.86 2.16
C ARG A 121 3.15 -19.36 2.55
N GLY A 122 3.66 -18.93 3.71
CA GLY A 122 4.93 -19.44 4.23
C GLY A 122 4.91 -20.96 4.45
N VAL A 123 3.81 -21.51 4.98
CA VAL A 123 3.63 -22.95 5.14
C VAL A 123 3.65 -23.67 3.80
N ASN A 124 2.98 -23.15 2.77
CA ASN A 124 2.98 -23.77 1.44
C ASN A 124 4.42 -23.93 0.89
N TYR A 125 5.22 -22.86 0.95
CA TYR A 125 6.63 -22.92 0.55
C TYR A 125 7.46 -23.87 1.41
N PHE A 126 7.20 -23.90 2.72
CA PHE A 126 7.85 -24.79 3.68
C PHE A 126 7.55 -26.27 3.39
N THR A 127 6.34 -26.58 2.92
CA THR A 127 5.89 -27.95 2.65
C THR A 127 6.12 -28.40 1.20
N ASN A 128 6.66 -27.55 0.34
CA ASN A 128 7.06 -27.94 -1.02
C ASN A 128 8.09 -29.07 -0.99
N GLN A 129 8.20 -29.81 -2.10
CA GLN A 129 9.17 -30.90 -2.24
C GLN A 129 10.07 -30.66 -3.46
N PRO A 130 11.34 -30.23 -3.28
CA PRO A 130 11.96 -29.83 -2.01
C PRO A 130 11.38 -28.49 -1.47
N PRO A 131 11.51 -28.22 -0.16
CA PRO A 131 11.05 -26.95 0.43
C PRO A 131 11.75 -25.74 -0.17
N ASP A 132 11.02 -24.64 -0.33
CA ASP A 132 11.60 -23.32 -0.57
C ASP A 132 11.73 -22.58 0.77
N TRP A 133 12.83 -22.85 1.47
CA TRP A 133 13.09 -22.26 2.78
C TRP A 133 13.18 -20.75 2.74
N HIS A 134 13.75 -20.17 1.68
CA HIS A 134 13.88 -18.72 1.58
C HIS A 134 12.50 -18.05 1.52
N GLN A 135 11.63 -18.49 0.61
CA GLN A 135 10.27 -17.94 0.50
C GLN A 135 9.43 -18.21 1.75
N ALA A 136 9.53 -19.41 2.33
CA ALA A 136 8.83 -19.73 3.57
C ALA A 136 9.16 -18.72 4.68
N TYR A 137 10.45 -18.42 4.88
CA TYR A 137 10.90 -17.52 5.93
C TYR A 137 10.61 -16.04 5.64
N VAL A 138 10.62 -15.62 4.37
CA VAL A 138 10.13 -14.28 3.98
C VAL A 138 8.67 -14.10 4.44
N TRP A 139 7.80 -15.04 4.09
CA TRP A 139 6.39 -14.98 4.48
C TRP A 139 6.16 -15.12 5.99
N PHE A 140 6.94 -15.96 6.69
CA PHE A 140 6.89 -16.02 8.15
C PHE A 140 7.31 -14.71 8.83
N HIS A 141 8.33 -14.02 8.31
CA HIS A 141 8.72 -12.70 8.80
C HIS A 141 7.62 -11.66 8.57
N ILE A 142 6.99 -11.65 7.39
CA ILE A 142 5.87 -10.75 7.07
C ILE A 142 4.68 -11.02 8.00
N ALA A 143 4.26 -12.28 8.14
CA ALA A 143 3.16 -12.69 9.00
C ALA A 143 3.42 -12.33 10.48
N SER A 144 4.62 -12.61 10.97
CA SER A 144 5.04 -12.27 12.34
C SER A 144 5.00 -10.75 12.59
N ALA A 145 5.47 -9.96 11.60
CA ALA A 145 5.45 -8.50 11.64
C ALA A 145 4.04 -7.91 11.65
N ASN A 146 3.06 -8.64 11.10
CA ASN A 146 1.63 -8.31 11.14
C ASN A 146 0.89 -8.95 12.32
N GLY A 147 1.60 -9.66 13.21
CA GLY A 147 1.08 -10.13 14.50
C GLY A 147 0.82 -11.63 14.60
N HIS A 148 1.11 -12.43 13.57
CA HIS A 148 0.87 -13.87 13.59
C HIS A 148 1.79 -14.58 14.60
N ARG A 149 1.20 -15.27 15.58
CA ARG A 149 1.95 -15.89 16.68
C ARG A 149 2.73 -17.11 16.22
N ASP A 150 2.13 -17.98 15.42
CA ASP A 150 2.80 -19.21 14.99
C ASP A 150 3.92 -18.92 13.99
N ALA A 151 3.78 -17.84 13.21
CA ALA A 151 4.85 -17.38 12.33
C ALA A 151 6.06 -16.94 13.16
N ARG A 152 5.81 -16.17 14.22
CA ARG A 152 6.86 -15.80 15.18
C ARG A 152 7.52 -17.02 15.82
N GLN A 153 6.75 -18.06 16.11
CA GLN A 153 7.27 -19.28 16.68
C GLN A 153 8.12 -20.06 15.68
N ALA A 154 7.68 -20.19 14.42
CA ALA A 154 8.44 -20.85 13.36
C ALA A 154 9.83 -20.21 13.15
N LEU A 155 9.92 -18.89 13.24
CA LEU A 155 11.18 -18.14 13.11
C LEU A 155 12.20 -18.43 14.22
N ARG A 156 11.80 -19.01 15.37
CA ARG A 156 12.70 -19.29 16.50
C ARG A 156 13.47 -20.59 16.36
N THR A 157 12.97 -21.52 15.56
CA THR A 157 13.51 -22.87 15.44
C THR A 157 13.72 -23.20 13.96
N PRO A 158 14.68 -22.55 13.29
CA PRO A 158 14.98 -22.84 11.90
C PRO A 158 15.60 -24.22 11.71
N PRO A 159 15.39 -24.86 10.55
CA PRO A 159 15.98 -26.16 10.26
C PRO A 159 17.51 -26.01 10.12
N GLU A 160 18.25 -27.04 10.55
CA GLU A 160 19.73 -27.00 10.63
C GLU A 160 20.41 -26.72 9.29
N ASN A 161 19.78 -27.10 8.19
CA ASN A 161 20.28 -26.91 6.83
C ASN A 161 19.94 -25.54 6.22
N PHE A 162 19.29 -24.63 6.95
CA PHE A 162 19.04 -23.26 6.52
C PHE A 162 19.99 -22.30 7.23
N SER A 163 21.02 -21.83 6.51
CA SER A 163 22.16 -21.14 7.12
C SER A 163 21.77 -19.80 7.77
N PRO A 164 22.55 -19.32 8.76
CA PRO A 164 22.34 -18.00 9.37
C PRO A 164 22.31 -16.85 8.36
N GLU A 165 23.12 -16.92 7.31
CA GLU A 165 23.16 -15.93 6.22
C GLU A 165 21.83 -15.95 5.45
N ALA A 166 21.35 -17.14 5.07
CA ALA A 166 20.08 -17.28 4.35
C ALA A 166 18.87 -16.82 5.20
N LEU A 167 18.92 -17.02 6.53
CA LEU A 167 17.95 -16.46 7.48
C LEU A 167 17.97 -14.93 7.51
N SER A 168 19.17 -14.34 7.54
CA SER A 168 19.35 -12.89 7.49
C SER A 168 18.83 -12.32 6.17
N ASP A 169 19.10 -12.98 5.06
CA ASP A 169 18.65 -12.57 3.73
C ASP A 169 17.12 -12.59 3.62
N ALA A 170 16.48 -13.68 4.06
CA ALA A 170 15.02 -13.78 4.09
C ALA A 170 14.37 -12.70 4.99
N ARG A 171 14.99 -12.40 6.13
CA ARG A 171 14.56 -11.31 7.02
C ARG A 171 14.68 -9.94 6.33
N ASN A 172 15.79 -9.66 5.67
CA ASN A 172 16.02 -8.39 5.00
C ASN A 172 15.07 -8.19 3.81
N ALA A 173 14.83 -9.24 3.03
CA ALA A 173 13.82 -9.25 1.97
C ALA A 173 12.42 -8.93 2.54
N ALA A 174 12.02 -9.59 3.63
CA ALA A 174 10.76 -9.30 4.30
C ALA A 174 10.68 -7.84 4.81
N MET A 175 11.76 -7.30 5.38
CA MET A 175 11.80 -5.91 5.84
C MET A 175 11.64 -4.90 4.69
N GLY A 176 12.24 -5.17 3.53
CA GLY A 176 12.06 -4.38 2.31
C GLY A 176 10.61 -4.38 1.84
N LEU A 177 10.00 -5.57 1.73
CA LEU A 177 8.59 -5.74 1.36
C LEU A 177 7.63 -5.04 2.35
N LEU A 178 7.97 -5.06 3.64
CA LEU A 178 7.21 -4.36 4.67
C LEU A 178 7.40 -2.84 4.66
N GLY A 179 8.36 -2.31 3.91
CA GLY A 179 8.75 -0.90 3.95
C GLY A 179 9.30 -0.48 5.32
N ARG A 180 10.17 -1.32 5.91
CA ARG A 180 10.79 -1.13 7.24
C ARG A 180 12.32 -1.24 7.17
N THR A 181 12.94 -0.68 6.14
CA THR A 181 14.41 -0.60 6.06
C THR A 181 14.93 0.44 7.08
N ASN A 182 16.20 0.34 7.48
CA ASN A 182 16.85 1.30 8.39
C ASN A 182 17.03 2.71 7.77
N GLU A 183 16.49 2.94 6.59
CA GLU A 183 16.29 4.28 6.06
C GLU A 183 14.97 4.79 6.63
N VAL A 184 15.06 5.83 7.45
CA VAL A 184 13.92 6.69 7.80
C VAL A 184 13.36 7.22 6.49
N THR A 185 12.45 6.47 5.88
CA THR A 185 11.59 6.93 4.82
C THR A 185 10.48 7.69 5.54
N THR A 186 10.77 8.95 5.88
CA THR A 186 9.78 9.96 5.53
C THR A 186 9.39 9.65 4.09
N PRO A 187 8.11 9.40 3.77
CA PRO A 187 7.71 9.23 2.38
C PRO A 187 8.32 10.40 1.62
N ASP A 188 9.09 10.12 0.56
CA ASP A 188 9.69 11.19 -0.24
C ASP A 188 8.61 12.26 -0.45
N PRO A 189 8.91 13.54 -0.14
CA PRO A 189 7.96 14.58 -0.40
C PRO A 189 7.53 14.40 -1.85
N PRO A 190 6.22 14.40 -2.11
CA PRO A 190 5.74 14.17 -3.46
C PRO A 190 6.49 15.11 -4.42
N PRO A 191 6.85 14.63 -5.63
CA PRO A 191 7.49 15.49 -6.61
C PRO A 191 6.68 16.78 -6.69
N ALA A 192 7.37 17.92 -6.54
CA ALA A 192 6.73 19.22 -6.51
C ALA A 192 5.78 19.31 -7.71
N PRO A 193 4.52 19.75 -7.51
CA PRO A 193 3.59 19.85 -8.63
C PRO A 193 4.25 20.70 -9.72
N ASN A 194 4.24 20.21 -10.96
CA ASN A 194 4.66 21.03 -12.09
C ASN A 194 3.88 22.36 -12.02
N PRO A 195 4.55 23.52 -12.14
CA PRO A 195 3.87 24.79 -12.05
C PRO A 195 2.72 24.82 -13.07
N ILE A 196 1.53 25.13 -12.58
CA ILE A 196 0.34 25.26 -13.42
C ILE A 196 0.66 26.36 -14.45
N PRO A 197 0.61 26.08 -15.77
CA PRO A 197 0.70 27.15 -16.76
C PRO A 197 -0.43 28.11 -16.46
N LYS A 198 -0.09 29.38 -16.18
CA LYS A 198 -1.08 30.42 -15.89
C LYS A 198 -2.06 30.49 -17.07
N THR A 199 -3.26 29.97 -16.89
CA THR A 199 -4.36 30.21 -17.83
C THR A 199 -4.72 31.69 -17.77
N GLY A 200 -4.44 32.40 -18.86
CA GLY A 200 -5.04 33.68 -19.18
C GLY A 200 -4.29 34.91 -18.71
N GLU A 201 -3.23 35.27 -19.42
CA GLU A 201 -3.06 36.67 -19.82
C GLU A 201 -3.11 36.69 -21.34
N THR A 202 -4.22 37.25 -21.84
CA THR A 202 -4.45 37.58 -23.24
C THR A 202 -3.27 38.37 -23.79
N GLU A 203 -2.62 37.81 -24.81
CA GLU A 203 -1.90 38.58 -25.81
C GLU A 203 -2.91 39.56 -26.41
N LYS A 204 -2.70 40.85 -26.11
CA LYS A 204 -3.43 41.95 -26.71
C LYS A 204 -2.41 42.71 -27.53
N ASP A 205 -2.59 42.66 -28.85
CA ASP A 205 -1.97 43.55 -29.83
C ASP A 205 -2.05 45.03 -29.41
#